data_AF-A0A1M7N1G0-F1
#
_entry.id   AF-A0A1M7N1G0-F1
#
_cell.length_a   1.000
_cell.length_b   1.000
_cell.length_c   1.000
_cell.angle_alpha   90.00
_cell.angle_beta   90.00
_cell.angle_gamma   90.00
#
_symmetry.space_group_name_H-M   'P 1'
#
loop_
_entity.id
_entity.type
_entity.pdbx_description
1 polymer ?
#
loop_
_entity_poly.entity_id
_entity_poly.type
_entity_poly.pdbx_seq_one_letter_code
_entity_poly.pdbx_strand_id
1 'polypeptide(L)'
;MTMETGFKNIVLGLILATFHIKLGTLQIVPSFVGWILVAMGVDSIAKAEGNELFTKAKNISVVLILLTFLDLIKVNLVIAFRSPYMLSTLMALMELVFIYYFFRGITEMLKTKGKIKQACDNEKMLSGYTILYIMGILIMCICWLNSSSMTGAIIGVYMVALRIYIIYQVNKIGKDVNK
;
A
#
# COMPACT_ATOMS: atom_id res chain seq x y z
N MET A 1 -13.07 -17.21 -1.92
CA MET A 1 -13.17 -15.75 -2.12
C MET A 1 -13.11 -15.49 -3.62
N THR A 2 -14.01 -14.69 -4.17
CA THR A 2 -14.02 -14.37 -5.60
C THR A 2 -13.13 -13.17 -5.89
N MET A 3 -12.71 -13.00 -7.14
CA MET A 3 -11.90 -11.85 -7.56
C MET A 3 -12.55 -10.50 -7.21
N GLU A 4 -13.88 -10.38 -7.36
CA GLU A 4 -14.63 -9.18 -6.97
C GLU A 4 -14.49 -8.87 -5.47
N THR A 5 -14.68 -9.88 -4.62
CA THR A 5 -14.45 -9.74 -3.17
C THR A 5 -12.99 -9.40 -2.87
N GLY A 6 -12.06 -9.92 -3.69
CA GLY A 6 -10.63 -9.60 -3.61
C GLY A 6 -10.35 -8.10 -3.71
N PHE A 7 -10.82 -7.44 -4.78
CA PHE A 7 -10.66 -5.99 -4.95
C PHE A 7 -11.34 -5.18 -3.84
N LYS A 8 -12.55 -5.57 -3.42
CA LYS A 8 -13.26 -4.91 -2.30
C LYS A 8 -12.46 -4.99 -1.00
N ASN A 9 -11.86 -6.14 -0.71
CA ASN A 9 -11.03 -6.32 0.49
C ASN A 9 -9.74 -5.49 0.44
N ILE A 10 -9.12 -5.35 -0.74
CA ILE A 10 -7.93 -4.49 -0.88
C ILE A 10 -8.31 -3.02 -0.64
N VAL A 11 -9.39 -2.54 -1.23
CA VAL A 11 -9.88 -1.16 -1.03
C VAL A 11 -10.17 -0.90 0.44
N LEU A 12 -10.94 -1.78 1.09
CA LEU A 12 -11.27 -1.64 2.51
C LEU A 12 -10.01 -1.73 3.39
N GLY A 13 -9.12 -2.67 3.08
CA GLY A 13 -7.85 -2.85 3.80
C GLY A 13 -6.96 -1.62 3.73
N LEU A 14 -6.81 -1.01 2.55
CA LEU A 14 -6.04 0.23 2.37
C LEU A 14 -6.67 1.43 3.10
N ILE A 15 -8.00 1.53 3.13
CA ILE A 15 -8.70 2.57 3.91
C ILE A 15 -8.38 2.41 5.40
N LEU A 16 -8.52 1.20 5.95
CA LEU A 16 -8.24 0.90 7.35
C LEU A 16 -6.74 1.06 7.71
N ALA A 17 -5.84 0.74 6.77
CA ALA A 17 -4.40 0.95 6.95
C ALA A 17 -3.99 2.43 6.88
N THR A 18 -4.80 3.29 6.24
CA THR A 18 -4.53 4.73 6.07
C THR A 18 -5.09 5.55 7.22
N PHE A 19 -6.37 5.37 7.51
CA PHE A 19 -7.05 6.10 8.55
C PHE A 19 -7.00 5.26 9.82
N HIS A 20 -5.89 5.38 10.54
CA HIS A 20 -5.75 4.82 11.88
C HIS A 20 -6.89 5.36 12.77
N ILE A 21 -7.98 4.61 12.92
CA ILE A 21 -9.14 5.07 13.68
C ILE A 21 -8.79 5.03 15.17
N LYS A 22 -8.65 6.19 15.80
CA LYS A 22 -8.40 6.34 17.24
C LYS A 22 -9.66 6.84 17.94
N LEU A 23 -10.06 6.19 19.04
CA LEU A 23 -11.05 6.66 20.01
C LEU A 23 -10.31 7.00 21.30
N GLY A 24 -9.95 8.27 21.49
CA GLY A 24 -9.11 8.69 22.61
C GLY A 24 -7.72 8.05 22.56
N THR A 25 -7.33 7.33 23.61
CA THR A 25 -6.05 6.60 23.70
C THR A 25 -6.10 5.21 23.06
N LEU A 26 -7.29 4.68 22.76
CA LEU A 26 -7.47 3.35 22.19
C LEU A 26 -7.51 3.42 20.66
N GLN A 27 -6.62 2.69 20.00
CA GLN A 27 -6.66 2.52 18.55
C GLN A 27 -7.68 1.44 18.20
N ILE A 28 -8.81 1.82 17.60
CA ILE A 28 -9.94 0.92 17.30
C ILE A 28 -9.54 -0.12 16.25
N VAL A 29 -8.86 0.34 15.19
CA VAL A 29 -8.37 -0.52 14.12
C VAL A 29 -6.88 -0.24 13.90
N PRO A 30 -6.02 -1.16 14.34
CA PRO A 30 -4.60 -1.13 14.00
C PRO A 30 -4.37 -1.29 12.49
N SER A 31 -3.32 -0.65 11.96
CA SER A 31 -3.01 -0.72 10.52
C SER A 31 -2.72 -2.13 10.03
N PHE A 32 -2.20 -3.02 10.89
CA PHE A 32 -1.96 -4.42 10.52
C PHE A 32 -3.25 -5.14 10.11
N VAL A 33 -4.41 -4.77 10.68
CA VAL A 33 -5.71 -5.32 10.30
C VAL A 33 -6.06 -4.94 8.86
N GLY A 34 -5.77 -3.69 8.47
CA GLY A 34 -5.90 -3.24 7.10
C GLY A 34 -5.04 -4.06 6.14
N TRP A 35 -3.77 -4.29 6.49
CA TRP A 35 -2.86 -5.11 5.68
C TRP A 35 -3.24 -6.59 5.62
N ILE A 36 -3.88 -7.16 6.65
CA ILE A 36 -4.47 -8.51 6.60
C ILE A 36 -5.53 -8.58 5.50
N LEU A 37 -6.46 -7.62 5.45
CA LEU A 37 -7.49 -7.57 4.42
C LEU A 37 -6.90 -7.40 3.01
N VAL A 38 -5.87 -6.56 2.88
CA VAL A 38 -5.11 -6.43 1.62
C VAL A 38 -4.50 -7.77 1.21
N ALA A 39 -3.81 -8.46 2.11
CA ALA A 39 -3.19 -9.75 1.82
C ALA A 39 -4.22 -10.82 1.40
N MET A 40 -5.36 -10.89 2.09
CA MET A 40 -6.47 -11.78 1.73
C MET A 40 -7.05 -11.45 0.35
N GLY A 41 -7.21 -10.16 0.05
CA GLY A 41 -7.74 -9.72 -1.24
C GLY A 41 -6.78 -10.03 -2.40
N VAL A 42 -5.48 -9.79 -2.21
CA VAL A 42 -4.45 -10.10 -3.20
C VAL A 42 -4.31 -11.61 -3.41
N ASP A 43 -4.37 -12.42 -2.34
CA ASP A 43 -4.36 -13.88 -2.43
C ASP A 43 -5.55 -14.40 -3.25
N SER A 44 -6.73 -13.80 -3.08
CA SER A 44 -7.90 -14.14 -3.89
C SER A 44 -7.71 -13.85 -5.37
N ILE A 45 -7.05 -12.74 -5.73
CA ILE A 45 -6.74 -12.39 -7.11
C ILE A 45 -5.64 -13.31 -7.66
N ALA A 46 -4.59 -13.57 -6.87
CA ALA A 46 -3.50 -14.47 -7.24
C ALA A 46 -3.99 -15.87 -7.60
N LYS A 47 -4.90 -16.43 -6.79
CA LYS A 47 -5.51 -17.74 -7.04
C LYS A 47 -6.39 -17.76 -8.29
N ALA A 48 -7.06 -16.64 -8.62
CA ALA A 48 -7.93 -16.55 -9.79
C ALA A 48 -7.15 -16.39 -11.10
N GLU A 49 -6.06 -15.61 -11.09
CA GLU A 49 -5.30 -15.29 -12.31
C GLU A 49 -4.05 -16.18 -12.51
N GLY A 50 -3.58 -16.88 -11.47
CA GLY A 50 -2.37 -17.69 -11.53
C GLY A 50 -1.09 -16.88 -11.77
N ASN A 51 -1.12 -15.55 -11.59
CA ASN A 51 0.00 -14.67 -11.88
C ASN A 51 0.98 -14.54 -10.68
N GLU A 52 2.26 -14.79 -10.92
CA GLU A 52 3.33 -14.74 -9.92
C GLU A 52 3.49 -13.34 -9.28
N LEU A 53 3.21 -12.26 -10.02
CA LEU A 53 3.28 -10.89 -9.50
C LEU A 53 2.31 -10.64 -8.36
N PHE A 54 1.10 -11.21 -8.42
CA PHE A 54 0.16 -11.12 -7.30
C PHE A 54 0.65 -11.93 -6.10
N THR A 55 1.34 -13.05 -6.33
CA THR A 55 1.97 -13.83 -5.25
C THR A 55 3.09 -13.02 -4.58
N LYS A 56 3.91 -12.30 -5.36
CA LYS A 56 4.92 -11.37 -4.83
C LYS A 56 4.25 -10.25 -4.04
N ALA A 57 3.22 -9.61 -4.57
CA ALA A 57 2.48 -8.56 -3.87
C ALA A 57 1.92 -9.06 -2.53
N LYS A 58 1.31 -10.26 -2.50
CA LYS A 58 0.82 -10.90 -1.27
C LYS A 58 1.94 -11.07 -0.25
N ASN A 59 3.10 -11.59 -0.65
CA ASN A 59 4.22 -11.80 0.26
C ASN A 59 4.69 -10.47 0.88
N ILE A 60 4.71 -9.39 0.11
CA ILE A 60 5.03 -8.06 0.62
C ILE A 60 3.93 -7.55 1.57
N SER A 61 2.65 -7.81 1.29
CA SER A 61 1.56 -7.50 2.24
C SER A 61 1.75 -8.23 3.57
N VAL A 62 2.21 -9.48 3.56
CA VAL A 62 2.53 -10.23 4.80
C VAL A 62 3.67 -9.57 5.57
N VAL A 63 4.73 -9.11 4.89
CA VAL A 63 5.81 -8.34 5.51
C VAL A 63 5.26 -7.06 6.15
N LEU A 64 4.35 -6.34 5.46
CA LEU A 64 3.72 -5.13 5.98
C LEU A 64 2.84 -5.41 7.21
N ILE A 65 2.15 -6.56 7.28
CA ILE A 65 1.43 -6.99 8.49
C ILE A 65 2.41 -7.11 9.66
N LEU A 66 3.54 -7.80 9.47
CA LEU A 66 4.54 -7.98 10.52
C LEU A 66 5.14 -6.65 10.98
N LEU A 67 5.53 -5.77 10.04
CA LEU A 67 6.09 -4.46 10.36
C LEU A 67 5.09 -3.60 11.15
N THR A 68 3.83 -3.56 10.72
CA THR A 68 2.79 -2.75 11.38
C THR A 68 2.32 -3.35 12.70
N PHE A 69 2.41 -4.67 12.87
CA PHE A 69 2.19 -5.32 14.15
C PHE A 69 3.31 -5.01 15.15
N LEU A 70 4.58 -5.05 14.71
CA LEU A 70 5.74 -4.69 15.54
C LEU A 70 5.69 -3.23 16.01
N ASP A 71 5.22 -2.32 15.16
CA ASP A 71 4.98 -0.91 15.51
C ASP A 71 3.92 -0.76 16.60
N LEU A 72 2.81 -1.52 16.49
CA LEU A 72 1.70 -1.46 17.46
C LEU A 72 2.13 -1.86 18.87
N ILE A 73 2.83 -2.99 19.01
CA ILE A 73 3.22 -3.50 20.34
C ILE A 73 4.38 -2.70 20.94
N LYS A 74 4.81 -1.62 20.28
CA LYS A 74 5.94 -0.77 20.67
C LYS A 74 7.10 -1.62 21.18
N VAL A 75 7.41 -2.73 20.48
CA VAL A 75 8.69 -3.41 20.71
C VAL A 75 9.72 -2.29 20.68
N ASN A 76 10.72 -2.33 21.55
CA ASN A 76 11.79 -1.33 21.67
C ASN A 76 12.66 -1.22 20.39
N LEU A 77 12.07 -1.38 19.21
CA LEU A 77 12.54 -0.95 17.90
C LEU A 77 12.94 0.53 17.88
N VAL A 78 12.38 1.38 18.73
CA VAL A 78 12.90 2.77 18.92
C VAL A 78 14.29 2.77 19.56
N ILE A 79 14.65 1.73 20.33
CA ILE A 79 16.01 1.54 20.86
C ILE A 79 16.90 0.85 19.82
N ALA A 80 16.36 -0.06 19.02
CA ALA A 80 17.11 -0.74 17.95
C ALA A 80 17.39 0.17 16.72
N PHE A 81 16.42 1.01 16.37
CA PHE A 81 16.50 2.02 15.32
C PHE A 81 16.62 3.38 15.99
N ARG A 82 17.81 3.98 15.96
CA ARG A 82 18.15 5.28 16.56
C ARG A 82 17.31 6.48 16.06
N SER A 83 16.26 6.27 15.28
CA SER A 83 15.38 7.31 14.75
C SER A 83 13.90 6.87 14.73
N PRO A 84 12.97 7.75 15.17
CA PRO A 84 11.53 7.49 15.09
C PRO A 84 10.98 7.42 13.66
N TYR A 85 11.77 7.82 12.65
CA TYR A 85 11.35 7.84 11.24
C TYR A 85 11.78 6.60 10.45
N MET A 86 12.76 5.83 10.94
CA MET A 86 13.37 4.72 10.20
C MET A 86 12.38 3.60 9.88
N LEU A 87 11.53 3.23 10.84
CA LEU A 87 10.49 2.21 10.63
C LEU A 87 9.43 2.69 9.62
N SER A 88 9.02 3.97 9.71
CA SER A 88 8.07 4.59 8.77
C SER A 88 8.62 4.63 7.33
N THR A 89 9.90 4.95 7.16
CA THR A 89 10.57 4.90 5.85
C THR A 89 10.64 3.48 5.30
N LEU A 90 10.95 2.48 6.14
CA LEU A 90 10.95 1.08 5.73
C LEU A 90 9.56 0.60 5.31
N MET A 91 8.51 0.98 6.07
CA MET A 91 7.13 0.68 5.70
C MET A 91 6.75 1.32 4.37
N ALA A 92 7.12 2.59 4.13
CA ALA A 92 6.87 3.27 2.86
C ALA A 92 7.57 2.57 1.69
N LEU A 93 8.81 2.12 1.86
CA LEU A 93 9.52 1.33 0.85
C LEU A 93 8.80 0.02 0.56
N MET A 94 8.39 -0.72 1.59
CA MET A 94 7.64 -1.96 1.41
C MET A 94 6.27 -1.74 0.76
N GLU A 95 5.59 -0.65 1.10
CA GLU A 95 4.33 -0.25 0.47
C GLU A 95 4.53 0.08 -1.02
N LEU A 96 5.60 0.79 -1.39
CA LEU A 96 5.94 1.04 -2.79
C LEU A 96 6.17 -0.28 -3.56
N VAL A 97 6.94 -1.20 -2.98
CA VAL A 97 7.19 -2.52 -3.58
C VAL A 97 5.90 -3.32 -3.75
N PHE A 98 5.00 -3.27 -2.75
CA PHE A 98 3.67 -3.87 -2.83
C PHE A 98 2.87 -3.30 -4.00
N ILE A 99 2.76 -1.97 -4.08
CA ILE A 99 2.01 -1.27 -5.13
C ILE A 99 2.60 -1.61 -6.51
N TYR A 100 3.93 -1.62 -6.62
CA TYR A 100 4.61 -1.99 -7.86
C TYR A 100 4.19 -3.37 -8.35
N TYR A 101 4.36 -4.42 -7.53
CA TYR A 101 4.00 -5.78 -7.94
C TYR A 101 2.51 -5.95 -8.18
N PHE A 102 1.67 -5.33 -7.35
CA PHE A 102 0.22 -5.43 -7.48
C PHE A 102 -0.28 -4.82 -8.80
N PHE A 103 0.13 -3.59 -9.12
CA PHE A 103 -0.30 -2.95 -10.36
C PHE A 103 0.38 -3.52 -11.59
N ARG A 104 1.62 -4.01 -11.49
CA ARG A 104 2.23 -4.78 -12.59
C ARG A 104 1.44 -6.06 -12.87
N GLY A 105 0.99 -6.77 -11.82
CA GLY A 105 0.09 -7.91 -11.93
C GLY A 105 -1.23 -7.56 -12.61
N ILE A 106 -1.82 -6.40 -12.26
CA ILE A 106 -3.02 -5.89 -12.93
C ILE A 106 -2.76 -5.65 -14.43
N THR A 107 -1.64 -5.02 -14.78
CA THR A 107 -1.28 -4.79 -16.18
C THR A 107 -1.22 -6.10 -16.96
N GLU A 108 -0.58 -7.13 -16.41
CA GLU A 108 -0.50 -8.44 -17.07
C GLU A 108 -1.86 -9.11 -17.19
N MET A 109 -2.68 -9.09 -16.13
CA MET A 109 -4.07 -9.55 -16.17
C MET A 109 -4.89 -8.84 -17.26
N LEU A 110 -4.72 -7.53 -17.42
CA LEU A 110 -5.44 -6.77 -18.46
C LEU A 110 -4.95 -7.14 -19.86
N LYS A 111 -3.65 -7.39 -20.03
CA LYS A 111 -3.08 -7.86 -21.31
C LYS A 111 -3.61 -9.24 -21.68
N THR A 112 -3.64 -10.20 -20.74
CA THR A 112 -4.17 -11.55 -21.00
C THR A 112 -5.66 -11.54 -21.35
N LYS A 113 -6.43 -10.59 -20.78
CA LYS A 113 -7.85 -10.38 -21.09
C LYS A 113 -8.09 -9.54 -22.36
N GLY A 114 -7.05 -9.20 -23.12
CA GLY A 114 -7.16 -8.40 -24.35
C GLY A 114 -7.51 -6.91 -24.14
N LYS A 115 -7.56 -6.42 -22.89
CA LYS A 115 -7.87 -5.02 -22.54
C LYS A 115 -6.62 -4.13 -22.66
N ILE A 116 -5.99 -4.10 -23.85
CA ILE A 116 -4.67 -3.47 -24.09
C ILE A 116 -4.63 -1.97 -23.73
N LYS A 117 -5.67 -1.22 -24.07
CA LYS A 117 -5.75 0.22 -23.74
C LYS A 117 -5.68 0.45 -22.22
N GLN A 118 -6.45 -0.33 -21.45
CA GLN A 118 -6.45 -0.25 -19.98
C GLN A 118 -5.10 -0.67 -19.39
N ALA A 119 -4.45 -1.68 -19.98
CA ALA A 119 -3.11 -2.09 -19.57
C ALA A 119 -2.07 -0.96 -19.76
N CYS A 120 -2.12 -0.24 -20.89
CA CYS A 120 -1.23 0.89 -21.17
C CYS A 120 -1.51 2.07 -20.22
N ASP A 121 -2.78 2.39 -19.98
CA ASP A 121 -3.16 3.44 -19.02
C ASP A 121 -2.69 3.08 -17.59
N ASN A 122 -2.77 1.81 -17.21
CA ASN A 122 -2.28 1.31 -15.92
C ASN A 122 -0.75 1.40 -15.80
N GLU A 123 0.01 1.08 -16.86
CA GLU A 123 1.47 1.22 -16.87
C GLU A 123 1.92 2.68 -16.74
N LYS A 124 1.26 3.62 -17.43
CA LYS A 124 1.54 5.05 -17.31
C LYS A 124 1.25 5.55 -15.89
N MET A 125 0.11 5.17 -15.33
CA MET A 125 -0.26 5.51 -13.96
C MET A 125 0.74 4.94 -12.95
N LEU A 126 1.15 3.68 -13.08
CA LEU A 126 2.14 3.05 -12.21
C LEU A 126 3.48 3.77 -12.25
N SER A 127 3.94 4.14 -13.45
CA SER A 127 5.20 4.85 -13.63
C SER A 127 5.18 6.23 -12.97
N GLY A 128 4.11 7.00 -13.21
CA GLY A 128 3.93 8.32 -12.57
C GLY A 128 3.82 8.22 -11.05
N TYR A 129 3.05 7.24 -10.55
CA TYR A 129 2.91 7.00 -9.11
C TYR A 129 4.25 6.65 -8.46
N THR A 130 5.03 5.76 -9.08
CA THR A 130 6.33 5.33 -8.56
C THR A 130 7.28 6.51 -8.39
N ILE A 131 7.34 7.40 -9.39
CA ILE A 131 8.17 8.62 -9.34
C ILE A 131 7.73 9.52 -8.17
N LEU A 132 6.43 9.82 -8.08
CA LEU A 132 5.88 10.65 -7.01
C LEU A 132 6.14 10.05 -5.62
N TYR A 133 5.94 8.74 -5.47
CA TYR A 133 6.15 8.06 -4.19
C TYR A 133 7.63 8.05 -3.78
N ILE A 134 8.56 7.83 -4.73
CA ILE A 134 10.00 7.94 -4.49
C ILE A 134 10.38 9.37 -4.06
N MET A 135 9.84 10.40 -4.72
CA MET A 135 10.03 11.79 -4.29
C MET A 135 9.53 12.01 -2.86
N GLY A 136 8.38 11.43 -2.50
CA GLY A 136 7.86 11.46 -1.13
C GLY A 136 8.81 10.84 -0.11
N ILE A 137 9.35 9.66 -0.42
CA ILE A 137 10.35 8.99 0.44
C ILE A 137 11.62 9.84 0.59
N LEU A 138 12.13 10.43 -0.49
CA LEU A 138 13.31 11.30 -0.44
C LEU A 138 13.08 12.53 0.44
N ILE A 139 11.91 13.16 0.32
CA ILE A 139 11.52 14.28 1.18
C ILE A 139 11.43 13.84 2.65
N MET A 140 10.88 12.66 2.95
CA MET A 140 10.89 12.12 4.32
C MET A 140 12.31 11.97 4.87
N CYS A 141 13.24 11.47 4.07
CA CYS A 141 14.65 11.33 4.48
C CYS A 141 15.28 12.70 4.78
N ILE A 142 14.99 13.73 3.99
CA ILE A 142 15.47 15.10 4.23
C ILE A 142 14.83 15.69 5.50
N CYS A 143 13.54 15.47 5.71
CA CYS A 143 12.84 15.91 6.92
C CYS A 143 13.45 15.29 8.17
N TRP A 144 13.85 14.02 8.10
CA TRP A 144 14.55 13.34 9.18
C TRP A 144 15.88 14.02 9.52
N LEU A 145 16.69 14.41 8.54
CA LEU A 145 17.97 15.09 8.78
C LEU A 145 17.80 16.47 9.44
N ASN A 146 16.74 17.20 9.08
CA ASN A 146 16.55 18.59 9.52
C ASN A 146 15.70 18.75 10.80
N SER A 147 15.14 17.66 11.34
CA SER A 147 14.34 17.64 12.60
C SER A 147 13.20 18.68 12.69
N SER A 148 12.70 19.21 11.57
CA SER A 148 11.66 20.24 11.56
C SER A 148 10.26 19.62 11.60
N SER A 149 9.50 19.89 12.66
CA SER A 149 8.16 19.30 12.88
C SER A 149 7.13 19.70 11.82
N MET A 150 7.23 20.92 11.27
CA MET A 150 6.27 21.45 10.28
C MET A 150 6.39 20.76 8.90
N THR A 151 7.61 20.36 8.50
CA THR A 151 7.81 19.63 7.23
C THR A 151 7.26 18.21 7.29
N GLY A 152 7.35 17.58 8.47
CA GLY A 152 6.77 16.26 8.76
C GLY A 152 5.25 16.18 8.56
N ALA A 153 4.52 17.24 8.92
CA ALA A 153 3.07 17.27 8.72
C ALA A 153 2.68 17.36 7.23
N ILE A 154 3.38 18.20 6.46
CA ILE A 154 3.13 18.38 5.01
C ILE A 154 3.38 17.08 4.26
N ILE A 155 4.50 16.39 4.56
CA ILE A 155 4.80 15.11 3.91
C ILE A 155 3.80 14.02 4.30
N GLY A 156 3.30 14.04 5.54
CA GLY A 156 2.21 13.14 5.96
C GLY A 156 0.95 13.31 5.11
N VAL A 157 0.50 14.56 4.90
CA VAL A 157 -0.66 14.87 4.05
C VAL A 157 -0.42 14.43 2.60
N TYR A 158 0.78 14.67 2.06
CA TYR A 158 1.17 14.24 0.72
C TYR A 158 1.07 12.72 0.54
N MET A 159 1.60 11.92 1.47
CA MET A 159 1.54 10.46 1.38
C MET A 159 0.11 9.92 1.52
N VAL A 160 -0.71 10.54 2.36
CA VAL A 160 -2.14 10.18 2.45
C VAL A 160 -2.85 10.45 1.14
N ALA A 161 -2.58 11.58 0.47
CA ALA A 161 -3.14 11.88 -0.84
C ALA A 161 -2.73 10.82 -1.89
N LEU A 162 -1.47 10.38 -1.88
CA LEU A 162 -1.01 9.27 -2.73
C LEU A 162 -1.72 7.96 -2.42
N ARG A 163 -1.98 7.62 -1.15
CA ARG A 163 -2.76 6.43 -0.79
C ARG A 163 -4.20 6.51 -1.27
N ILE A 164 -4.86 7.67 -1.10
CA ILE A 164 -6.22 7.89 -1.59
C ILE A 164 -6.27 7.69 -3.11
N TYR A 165 -5.28 8.18 -3.84
CA TYR A 165 -5.18 7.96 -5.29
C TYR A 165 -5.11 6.47 -5.63
N ILE A 166 -4.28 5.68 -4.93
CA ILE A 166 -4.21 4.23 -5.14
C ILE A 166 -5.53 3.54 -4.81
N ILE A 167 -6.15 3.87 -3.67
CA ILE A 167 -7.46 3.33 -3.28
C ILE A 167 -8.49 3.56 -4.39
N TYR A 168 -8.53 4.77 -4.94
CA TYR A 168 -9.39 5.10 -6.07
C TYR A 168 -9.11 4.22 -7.30
N GLN A 169 -7.83 4.05 -7.67
CA GLN A 169 -7.45 3.22 -8.82
C GLN A 169 -7.82 1.75 -8.64
N VAL A 170 -7.54 1.17 -7.46
CA VAL A 170 -7.91 -0.22 -7.16
C VAL A 170 -9.42 -0.42 -7.25
N ASN A 171 -10.21 0.53 -6.71
CA ASN A 171 -11.66 0.48 -6.78
C ASN A 171 -12.19 0.60 -8.22
N LYS A 172 -11.61 1.50 -9.02
CA LYS A 172 -11.96 1.69 -10.43
C LYS A 172 -11.70 0.41 -11.24
N ILE A 173 -10.49 -0.14 -11.14
CA ILE A 173 -10.10 -1.36 -11.85
C ILE A 173 -10.96 -2.55 -11.40
N GLY A 174 -11.21 -2.67 -10.10
CA GLY A 174 -12.12 -3.69 -9.57
C GLY A 174 -13.52 -3.62 -10.19
N LYS A 175 -14.08 -2.42 -10.41
CA LYS A 175 -15.36 -2.27 -11.09
C LYS A 175 -15.29 -2.62 -12.59
N ASP A 176 -14.21 -2.25 -13.27
CA ASP A 176 -14.04 -2.44 -14.71
C ASP A 176 -13.71 -3.90 -15.09
N VAL A 177 -13.17 -4.69 -14.16
CA VAL A 177 -12.88 -6.12 -14.36
C VAL A 177 -14.12 -6.99 -14.14
N ASN A 178 -15.06 -6.55 -13.30
CA ASN A 178 -16.30 -7.28 -13.00
C ASN A 178 -17.49 -6.90 -13.91
N LYS A 179 -17.27 -5.98 -14.87
CA LYS A 179 -18.17 -5.72 -16.00
C LYS A 179 -17.73 -6.52 -17.21
#